data_AF-A0A1H0ISP4-F1
#
_entry.id   AF-A0A1H0ISP4-F1
#
_cell.length_a   1.000
_cell.length_b   1.000
_cell.length_c   1.000
_cell.angle_alpha   90.00
_cell.angle_beta   90.00
_cell.angle_gamma   90.00
#
_symmetry.space_group_name_H-M   'P 1'
#
loop_
_entity.id
_entity.type
_entity.pdbx_description
1 polymer ?
#
loop_
_entity_poly.entity_id
_entity_poly.type
_entity_poly.pdbx_seq_one_letter_code
_entity_poly.pdbx_strand_id
1 'polypeptide(L)'
;MTTRRRAAAAGLAALLTSVLVALSSPAPAQAAPVGGTSAPACVNVNAQADDLLAQASALDAQIAAHNAQPVDTTNAAAVAAYNARADELNAQRDGLIAQANALDIQVAQCISLDTQIQDTIAGQPGDWSYEPSPEVINAFAGRLAPLNRAAVPLPTAPKPNGAWSVNGPMAPYYDPVRNAAPPRDVAALIGDEPLNGQPRPAVGDPDPAFPGLVIQGRNGKPNVSPDHIVPLSEIAATMPGFWQLNPRNMLLIINAPVNYQWLSWLANQSKQNRPVTTMSQADPAWVQDQLALREQVLTRLRQAIDLMLQQQQAAGG
;
A
#
# COMPACT_ATOMS: atom_id res chain seq x y z
N MET A 1 -11.10 13.16 -4.48
CA MET A 1 -10.24 13.26 -3.27
C MET A 1 -8.77 12.89 -3.52
N THR A 2 -8.31 12.89 -4.78
CA THR A 2 -6.93 12.60 -5.25
C THR A 2 -5.89 13.69 -4.95
N THR A 3 -6.29 14.83 -4.40
CA THR A 3 -5.43 16.00 -4.19
C THR A 3 -4.65 16.01 -2.88
N ARG A 4 -5.06 15.24 -1.85
CA ARG A 4 -4.37 15.28 -0.54
C ARG A 4 -3.13 14.38 -0.44
N ARG A 5 -3.02 13.30 -1.22
CA ARG A 5 -1.82 12.43 -1.22
C ARG A 5 -0.65 13.00 -2.02
N ARG A 6 -0.92 13.81 -3.05
CA ARG A 6 0.13 14.53 -3.81
C ARG A 6 0.87 15.56 -2.96
N ALA A 7 0.26 16.07 -1.88
CA ALA A 7 0.88 17.06 -1.01
C ALA A 7 2.03 16.48 -0.15
N ALA A 8 1.93 15.22 0.30
CA ALA A 8 2.98 14.58 1.09
C ALA A 8 4.21 14.20 0.22
N ALA A 9 3.98 13.77 -1.02
CA ALA A 9 5.07 13.50 -1.97
C ALA A 9 5.73 14.79 -2.50
N ALA A 10 4.96 15.88 -2.66
CA ALA A 10 5.50 17.18 -3.06
C ALA A 10 6.39 17.82 -1.98
N GLY A 11 6.12 17.55 -0.69
CA GLY A 11 6.95 18.04 0.41
C GLY A 11 8.34 17.38 0.48
N LEU A 12 8.45 16.09 0.12
CA LEU A 12 9.72 15.35 0.13
C LEU A 12 10.64 15.74 -1.03
N ALA A 13 10.07 15.89 -2.24
CA ALA A 13 10.82 16.38 -3.39
C ALA A 13 11.34 17.81 -3.14
N ALA A 14 10.55 18.68 -2.48
CA ALA A 14 10.98 20.04 -2.16
C ALA A 14 12.14 20.11 -1.15
N LEU A 15 12.27 19.13 -0.24
CA LEU A 15 13.38 19.05 0.71
C LEU A 15 14.71 18.65 0.03
N LEU A 16 14.67 17.73 -0.95
CA LEU A 16 15.86 17.32 -1.71
C LEU A 16 16.34 18.39 -2.71
N THR A 17 15.43 19.12 -3.35
CA THR A 17 15.81 20.30 -4.15
C THR A 17 16.43 21.40 -3.29
N SER A 18 16.07 21.48 -2.00
CA SER A 18 16.66 22.45 -1.06
C SER A 18 18.11 22.14 -0.73
N VAL A 19 18.53 20.87 -0.69
CA VAL A 19 19.94 20.48 -0.49
C VAL A 19 20.79 20.87 -1.70
N LEU A 20 20.27 20.69 -2.92
CA LEU A 20 20.95 21.11 -4.15
C LEU A 20 21.01 22.64 -4.32
N VAL A 21 20.00 23.37 -3.86
CA VAL A 21 19.96 24.85 -3.94
C VAL A 21 20.75 25.52 -2.80
N ALA A 22 20.75 24.94 -1.59
CA ALA A 22 21.48 25.47 -0.43
C ALA A 22 23.01 25.52 -0.66
N LEU A 23 23.54 24.64 -1.51
CA LEU A 23 24.95 24.64 -1.92
C LEU A 23 25.35 25.81 -2.84
N SER A 24 24.42 26.73 -3.16
CA SER A 24 24.66 27.85 -4.09
C SER A 24 24.20 29.25 -3.63
N SER A 25 23.56 29.43 -2.46
CA SER A 25 23.10 30.75 -1.97
C SER A 25 22.67 30.76 -0.49
N PRO A 26 22.72 31.91 0.23
CA PRO A 26 22.29 32.04 1.63
C PRO A 26 20.75 31.97 1.79
N ALA A 27 20.31 31.27 2.83
CA ALA A 27 18.95 30.75 3.03
C ALA A 27 17.87 31.76 3.48
N PRO A 28 16.58 31.53 3.12
CA PRO A 28 15.44 31.91 3.94
C PRO A 28 14.78 30.70 4.64
N ALA A 29 14.08 31.00 5.74
CA ALA A 29 13.48 30.07 6.69
C ALA A 29 12.44 29.10 6.08
N GLN A 30 12.51 27.82 6.46
CA GLN A 30 11.54 26.79 6.09
C GLN A 30 10.46 26.60 7.16
N ALA A 31 9.23 26.42 6.68
CA ALA A 31 8.06 26.05 7.48
C ALA A 31 8.03 24.54 7.77
N ALA A 32 7.41 24.19 8.90
CA ALA A 32 7.34 22.83 9.44
C ALA A 32 6.64 21.82 8.51
N PRO A 33 7.07 20.54 8.49
CA PRO A 33 6.46 19.52 7.65
C PRO A 33 5.12 19.04 8.21
N VAL A 34 4.15 18.89 7.30
CA VAL A 34 2.81 18.36 7.55
C VAL A 34 2.87 16.84 7.56
N GLY A 35 2.57 16.23 8.71
CA GLY A 35 2.54 14.79 8.89
C GLY A 35 1.46 14.11 8.06
N GLY A 36 1.89 13.33 7.07
CA GLY A 36 1.10 12.30 6.42
C GLY A 36 1.81 10.96 6.61
N THR A 37 1.17 10.03 7.31
CA THR A 37 1.66 8.67 7.52
C THR A 37 1.68 7.90 6.20
N SER A 38 2.82 7.90 5.51
CA SER A 38 3.12 7.06 4.36
C SER A 38 3.50 5.63 4.80
N ALA A 39 3.38 4.68 3.88
CA ALA A 39 3.64 3.25 4.11
C ALA A 39 5.07 2.98 4.65
N PRO A 40 5.33 1.84 5.33
CA PRO A 40 6.58 1.57 6.04
C PRO A 40 7.88 1.68 5.23
N ALA A 41 7.81 1.53 3.90
CA ALA A 41 8.97 1.65 3.02
C ALA A 41 9.53 3.05 2.85
N CYS A 42 8.72 4.08 3.11
CA CYS A 42 9.17 5.46 3.04
C CYS A 42 9.56 6.03 4.41
N VAL A 43 9.45 5.25 5.49
CA VAL A 43 9.60 5.79 6.86
C VAL A 43 11.04 6.16 7.17
N ASN A 44 12.03 5.42 6.64
CA ASN A 44 13.45 5.68 6.90
C ASN A 44 14.05 6.78 6.00
N VAL A 45 13.36 7.16 4.93
CA VAL A 45 13.84 8.21 4.01
C VAL A 45 13.95 9.56 4.72
N ASN A 46 13.00 9.89 5.59
CA ASN A 46 13.03 11.17 6.32
C ASN A 46 14.24 11.27 7.25
N ALA A 47 14.54 10.20 7.99
CA ALA A 47 15.71 10.17 8.88
C ALA A 47 17.03 10.24 8.11
N GLN A 48 17.11 9.58 6.95
CA GLN A 48 18.28 9.66 6.06
C GLN A 48 18.44 11.06 5.45
N ALA A 49 17.33 11.70 5.07
CA ALA A 49 17.34 13.07 4.56
C ALA A 49 17.81 14.07 5.64
N ASP A 50 17.33 13.93 6.88
CA ASP A 50 17.74 14.76 8.01
C ASP A 50 19.23 14.60 8.32
N ASP A 51 19.75 13.36 8.28
CA ASP A 51 21.17 13.09 8.49
C ASP A 51 22.04 13.68 7.37
N LEU A 52 21.66 13.51 6.11
CA LEU A 52 22.35 14.13 4.98
C LEU A 52 22.36 15.66 5.06
N LEU A 53 21.25 16.27 5.51
CA LEU A 53 21.16 17.71 5.70
C LEU A 53 22.11 18.19 6.81
N ALA A 54 22.22 17.43 7.90
CA ALA A 54 23.15 17.72 8.99
C ALA A 54 24.62 17.60 8.52
N GLN A 55 24.95 16.54 7.76
CA GLN A 55 26.28 16.36 7.18
C GLN A 55 26.64 17.48 6.20
N ALA A 56 25.71 17.87 5.32
CA ALA A 56 25.90 18.98 4.38
C ALA A 56 26.15 20.30 5.11
N SER A 57 25.36 20.61 6.15
CA SER A 57 25.53 21.81 6.97
C SER A 57 26.89 21.84 7.68
N ALA A 58 27.36 20.70 8.18
CA ALA A 58 28.67 20.58 8.80
C ALA A 58 29.82 20.74 7.80
N LEU A 59 29.67 20.23 6.57
CA LEU A 59 30.66 20.41 5.50
C LEU A 59 30.73 21.86 5.03
N ASP A 60 29.59 22.54 4.89
CA ASP A 60 29.56 23.95 4.50
C ASP A 60 30.28 24.84 5.53
N ALA A 61 30.12 24.55 6.84
CA ALA A 61 30.88 25.24 7.87
C ALA A 61 32.40 25.00 7.75
N GLN A 62 32.82 23.79 7.38
CA GLN A 62 34.25 23.48 7.14
C GLN A 62 34.80 24.22 5.91
N ILE A 63 34.01 24.28 4.83
CA ILE A 63 34.38 24.99 3.61
C ILE A 63 34.49 26.50 3.88
N ALA A 64 33.54 27.07 4.61
CA ALA A 64 33.59 28.48 5.00
C ALA A 64 34.82 28.78 5.89
N ALA A 65 35.11 27.90 6.86
CA ALA A 65 36.29 28.04 7.71
C ALA A 65 37.60 27.94 6.93
N HIS A 66 37.69 27.02 5.97
CA HIS A 66 38.85 26.89 5.08
C HIS A 66 39.03 28.14 4.21
N ASN A 67 37.96 28.63 3.59
CA ASN A 67 37.99 29.84 2.74
C ASN A 67 38.30 31.13 3.51
N ALA A 68 38.12 31.14 4.83
CA ALA A 68 38.49 32.27 5.69
C ALA A 68 39.97 32.25 6.12
N GLN A 69 40.72 31.17 5.86
CA GLN A 69 42.13 31.09 6.25
C GLN A 69 43.01 31.93 5.32
N PRO A 70 43.88 32.79 5.86
CA PRO A 70 44.86 33.51 5.05
C PRO A 70 45.91 32.54 4.49
N VAL A 71 46.27 32.71 3.22
CA VAL A 71 47.33 31.95 2.53
C VAL A 71 48.43 32.91 2.09
N ASP A 72 49.68 32.55 2.41
CA ASP A 72 50.84 33.20 1.80
C ASP A 72 50.95 32.75 0.34
N THR A 73 50.46 33.59 -0.57
CA THR A 73 50.43 33.33 -2.01
C THR A 73 51.82 33.35 -2.66
N THR A 74 52.85 33.83 -1.95
CA THR A 74 54.23 33.82 -2.44
C THR A 74 54.96 32.51 -2.13
N ASN A 75 54.40 31.68 -1.25
CA ASN A 75 54.94 30.38 -0.88
C ASN A 75 54.18 29.24 -1.60
N ALA A 76 54.82 28.63 -2.59
CA ALA A 76 54.24 27.55 -3.37
C ALA A 76 53.76 26.35 -2.53
N ALA A 77 54.45 26.03 -1.43
CA ALA A 77 54.06 24.93 -0.55
C ALA A 77 52.78 25.27 0.26
N ALA A 78 52.62 26.53 0.66
CA ALA A 78 51.41 27.00 1.35
C ALA A 78 50.18 26.96 0.43
N VAL A 79 50.34 27.42 -0.81
CA VAL A 79 49.28 27.34 -1.83
C VAL A 79 48.91 25.89 -2.16
N ALA A 80 49.91 25.01 -2.32
CA ALA A 80 49.66 23.60 -2.60
C ALA A 80 48.89 22.90 -1.47
N ALA A 81 49.24 23.17 -0.20
CA ALA A 81 48.53 22.62 0.95
C ALA A 81 47.08 23.12 1.05
N TYR A 82 46.85 24.42 0.76
CA TYR A 82 45.50 24.98 0.71
C TYR A 82 44.64 24.31 -0.36
N ASN A 83 45.15 24.21 -1.59
CA ASN A 83 44.43 23.59 -2.70
C ASN A 83 44.14 22.11 -2.43
N ALA A 84 45.09 21.35 -1.87
CA ALA A 84 44.86 19.96 -1.51
C ALA A 84 43.69 19.79 -0.52
N ARG A 85 43.57 20.70 0.46
CA ARG A 85 42.42 20.68 1.39
C ARG A 85 41.12 21.08 0.71
N ALA A 86 41.15 22.05 -0.21
CA ALA A 86 39.99 22.41 -1.01
C ALA A 86 39.49 21.21 -1.84
N ASP A 87 40.40 20.45 -2.44
CA ASP A 87 40.09 19.24 -3.21
C ASP A 87 39.45 18.16 -2.33
N GLU A 88 39.95 17.94 -1.11
CA GLU A 88 39.32 17.02 -0.14
C GLU A 88 37.89 17.43 0.23
N LEU A 89 37.66 18.73 0.46
CA LEU A 89 36.33 19.25 0.82
C LEU A 89 35.36 19.16 -0.36
N ASN A 90 35.84 19.44 -1.58
CA ASN A 90 35.06 19.26 -2.80
C ASN A 90 34.72 17.78 -3.03
N ALA A 91 35.65 16.86 -2.82
CA ALA A 91 35.39 15.43 -2.91
C ALA A 91 34.34 14.96 -1.89
N GLN A 92 34.36 15.49 -0.66
CA GLN A 92 33.31 15.22 0.34
C GLN A 92 31.95 15.76 -0.10
N ARG A 93 31.91 16.96 -0.70
CA ARG A 93 30.68 17.55 -1.24
C ARG A 93 30.09 16.68 -2.35
N ASP A 94 30.92 16.23 -3.29
CA ASP A 94 30.50 15.35 -4.38
C ASP A 94 29.96 14.02 -3.83
N GLY A 95 30.57 13.49 -2.77
CA GLY A 95 30.10 12.31 -2.04
C GLY A 95 28.71 12.50 -1.40
N LEU A 96 28.43 13.67 -0.81
CA LEU A 96 27.11 13.99 -0.26
C LEU A 96 26.06 14.20 -1.36
N ILE A 97 26.42 14.83 -2.48
CA ILE A 97 25.54 14.97 -3.65
C ILE A 97 25.18 13.59 -4.20
N ALA A 98 26.14 12.68 -4.32
CA ALA A 98 25.89 11.32 -4.78
C ALA A 98 24.92 10.56 -3.85
N GLN A 99 25.06 10.72 -2.53
CA GLN A 99 24.14 10.14 -1.56
C GLN A 99 22.73 10.75 -1.66
N ALA A 100 22.61 12.07 -1.82
CA ALA A 100 21.34 12.74 -2.02
C ALA A 100 20.61 12.26 -3.30
N ASN A 101 21.35 12.12 -4.41
CA ASN A 101 20.79 11.58 -5.66
C ASN A 101 20.33 10.12 -5.50
N ALA A 102 21.07 9.30 -4.76
CA ALA A 102 20.66 7.93 -4.47
C ALA A 102 19.37 7.89 -3.64
N LEU A 103 19.23 8.78 -2.66
CA LEU A 103 18.02 8.91 -1.84
C LEU A 103 16.81 9.36 -2.68
N ASP A 104 16.99 10.30 -3.61
CA ASP A 104 15.93 10.75 -4.52
C ASP A 104 15.42 9.61 -5.43
N ILE A 105 16.35 8.79 -5.96
CA ILE A 105 15.99 7.59 -6.73
C ILE A 105 15.16 6.61 -5.88
N GLN A 106 15.55 6.40 -4.62
CA GLN A 106 14.80 5.52 -3.70
C GLN A 106 13.38 6.08 -3.43
N VAL A 107 13.24 7.39 -3.25
CA VAL A 107 11.93 8.05 -3.10
C VAL A 107 11.06 7.84 -4.32
N ALA A 108 11.61 8.08 -5.52
CA ALA A 108 10.89 7.89 -6.77
C ALA A 108 10.42 6.43 -6.95
N GLN A 109 11.27 5.47 -6.60
CA GLN A 109 10.92 4.05 -6.62
C GLN A 109 9.80 3.73 -5.62
N CYS A 110 9.84 4.28 -4.42
CA CYS A 110 8.79 4.08 -3.42
C CYS A 110 7.44 4.64 -3.87
N ILE A 111 7.42 5.84 -4.46
CA ILE A 111 6.21 6.46 -5.00
C ILE A 111 5.65 5.63 -6.16
N SER A 112 6.53 5.15 -7.03
CA SER A 112 6.14 4.28 -8.14
C SER A 112 5.51 2.98 -7.64
N LEU A 113 6.11 2.32 -6.65
CA LEU A 113 5.58 1.10 -6.05
C LEU A 113 4.24 1.34 -5.36
N ASP A 114 4.09 2.42 -4.58
CA ASP A 114 2.81 2.75 -3.95
C ASP A 114 1.72 2.96 -5.00
N THR A 115 2.03 3.70 -6.07
CA THR A 115 1.09 3.91 -7.19
C THR A 115 0.68 2.58 -7.82
N GLN A 116 1.64 1.70 -8.14
CA GLN A 116 1.36 0.38 -8.70
C GLN A 116 0.50 -0.48 -7.75
N ILE A 117 0.78 -0.44 -6.44
CA ILE A 117 -0.03 -1.14 -5.44
C ILE A 117 -1.45 -0.62 -5.45
N GLN A 118 -1.64 0.70 -5.38
CA GLN A 118 -2.97 1.33 -5.38
C GLN A 118 -3.74 0.98 -6.64
N ASP A 119 -3.13 1.10 -7.82
CA ASP A 119 -3.74 0.73 -9.10
C ASP A 119 -4.10 -0.76 -9.16
N THR A 120 -3.28 -1.62 -8.54
CA THR A 120 -3.52 -3.06 -8.53
C THR A 120 -4.69 -3.44 -7.63
N ILE A 121 -4.85 -2.81 -6.47
CA ILE A 121 -5.93 -3.12 -5.51
C ILE A 121 -7.21 -2.29 -5.74
N ALA A 122 -7.13 -1.20 -6.51
CA ALA A 122 -8.27 -0.36 -6.84
C ALA A 122 -9.33 -1.12 -7.65
N GLY A 123 -10.59 -0.75 -7.48
CA GLY A 123 -11.66 -1.20 -8.36
C GLY A 123 -11.59 -0.50 -9.72
N GLN A 124 -12.73 -0.43 -10.40
CA GLN A 124 -12.89 0.45 -11.56
C GLN A 124 -12.90 1.93 -11.13
N PRO A 125 -12.66 2.88 -12.06
CA PRO A 125 -12.77 4.30 -11.75
C PRO A 125 -14.15 4.65 -11.17
N GLY A 126 -14.15 5.29 -9.99
CA GLY A 126 -15.39 5.63 -9.27
C GLY A 126 -15.82 4.59 -8.23
N ASP A 127 -15.16 3.43 -8.17
CA ASP A 127 -15.40 2.47 -7.10
C ASP A 127 -14.95 3.00 -5.73
N TRP A 128 -15.51 2.43 -4.67
CA TRP A 128 -15.11 2.66 -3.30
C TRP A 128 -13.61 2.42 -3.07
N SER A 129 -13.00 3.17 -2.15
CA SER A 129 -11.60 3.03 -1.76
C SER A 129 -11.44 2.76 -0.27
N TYR A 130 -10.48 1.91 0.09
CA TYR A 130 -10.13 1.61 1.48
C TYR A 130 -8.78 2.23 1.88
N GLU A 131 -8.75 2.92 3.02
CA GLU A 131 -7.50 3.29 3.69
C GLU A 131 -7.65 3.05 5.20
N PRO A 132 -6.84 2.17 5.81
CA PRO A 132 -6.92 1.90 7.24
C PRO A 132 -6.33 3.06 8.05
N SER A 133 -6.99 3.46 9.14
CA SER A 133 -6.43 4.46 10.06
C SER A 133 -5.28 3.87 10.89
N PRO A 134 -4.39 4.70 11.47
CA PRO A 134 -3.33 4.23 12.37
C PRO A 134 -3.86 3.39 13.54
N GLU A 135 -5.01 3.75 14.10
CA GLU A 135 -5.64 3.01 15.20
C GLU A 135 -6.06 1.60 14.77
N VAL A 136 -6.66 1.48 13.57
CA VAL A 136 -7.03 0.17 12.99
C VAL A 136 -5.80 -0.68 12.72
N ILE A 137 -4.74 -0.07 12.16
CA ILE A 137 -3.47 -0.77 11.90
C ILE A 137 -2.87 -1.29 13.21
N ASN A 138 -2.79 -0.45 14.25
CA ASN A 138 -2.21 -0.81 15.54
C ASN A 138 -3.03 -1.88 16.27
N ALA A 139 -4.36 -1.77 16.27
CA ALA A 139 -5.24 -2.78 16.86
C ALA A 139 -5.12 -4.13 16.14
N PHE A 140 -5.00 -4.12 14.82
CA PHE A 140 -4.80 -5.32 14.02
C PHE A 140 -3.40 -5.92 14.24
N ALA A 141 -2.37 -5.09 14.27
CA ALA A 141 -0.99 -5.48 14.57
C ALA A 141 -0.87 -6.19 15.93
N GLY A 142 -1.53 -5.66 16.97
CA GLY A 142 -1.55 -6.26 18.30
C GLY A 142 -2.13 -7.68 18.32
N ARG A 143 -3.16 -7.94 17.50
CA ARG A 143 -3.75 -9.30 17.36
C ARG A 143 -2.86 -10.27 16.60
N LEU A 144 -2.00 -9.77 15.71
CA LEU A 144 -1.05 -10.55 14.93
C LEU A 144 0.34 -10.62 15.55
N ALA A 145 0.61 -9.95 16.67
CA ALA A 145 1.92 -9.92 17.30
C ALA A 145 2.54 -11.31 17.58
N PRO A 146 1.78 -12.36 17.96
CA PRO A 146 2.34 -13.69 18.16
C PRO A 146 2.65 -14.46 16.87
N LEU A 147 2.32 -13.92 15.69
CA LEU A 147 2.51 -14.61 14.41
C LEU A 147 3.99 -14.77 14.09
N ASN A 148 4.47 -16.02 14.05
CA ASN A 148 5.78 -16.32 13.47
C ASN A 148 5.69 -16.32 11.94
N ARG A 149 6.00 -15.17 11.33
CA ARG A 149 5.97 -14.97 9.86
C ARG A 149 6.97 -15.85 9.10
N ALA A 150 7.96 -16.44 9.76
CA ALA A 150 8.90 -17.38 9.14
C ALA A 150 8.33 -18.82 9.07
N ALA A 151 7.27 -19.12 9.82
CA ALA A 151 6.66 -20.46 9.91
C ALA A 151 5.33 -20.56 9.16
N VAL A 152 5.20 -19.85 8.03
CA VAL A 152 3.99 -19.86 7.21
C VAL A 152 3.90 -21.19 6.45
N PRO A 153 2.84 -21.98 6.65
CA PRO A 153 2.68 -23.27 5.98
C PRO A 153 2.41 -23.11 4.48
N LEU A 154 2.64 -24.19 3.73
CA LEU A 154 2.27 -24.26 2.31
C LEU A 154 0.75 -24.09 2.10
N PRO A 155 0.33 -23.63 0.92
CA PRO A 155 -1.07 -23.57 0.54
C PRO A 155 -1.82 -24.88 0.81
N THR A 156 -2.99 -24.80 1.43
CA THR A 156 -3.87 -25.97 1.59
C THR A 156 -4.73 -26.15 0.35
N ALA A 157 -5.26 -27.36 0.12
CA ALA A 157 -6.30 -27.59 -0.88
C ALA A 157 -7.68 -27.19 -0.33
N PRO A 158 -8.66 -26.83 -1.18
CA PRO A 158 -10.02 -26.59 -0.72
C PRO A 158 -10.64 -27.90 -0.21
N LYS A 159 -11.67 -27.78 0.64
CA LYS A 159 -12.48 -28.91 1.10
C LYS A 159 -13.18 -29.58 -0.10
N PRO A 160 -13.66 -30.84 0.03
CA PRO A 160 -14.37 -31.52 -1.05
C PRO A 160 -15.58 -30.77 -1.61
N ASN A 161 -16.20 -29.90 -0.81
CA ASN A 161 -17.31 -29.04 -1.23
C ASN A 161 -16.85 -27.70 -1.85
N GLY A 162 -15.57 -27.56 -2.18
CA GLY A 162 -14.95 -26.35 -2.74
C GLY A 162 -14.70 -25.23 -1.73
N ALA A 163 -15.10 -25.38 -0.45
CA ALA A 163 -14.91 -24.32 0.54
C ALA A 163 -13.46 -24.23 1.02
N TRP A 164 -12.95 -23.00 1.14
CA TRP A 164 -11.63 -22.73 1.69
C TRP A 164 -11.65 -22.61 3.21
N SER A 165 -10.63 -23.15 3.87
CA SER A 165 -10.41 -23.02 5.31
C SER A 165 -8.94 -22.81 5.63
N VAL A 166 -8.67 -21.88 6.55
CA VAL A 166 -7.34 -21.69 7.12
C VAL A 166 -7.15 -22.70 8.25
N ASN A 167 -6.21 -23.64 8.05
CA ASN A 167 -5.91 -24.71 9.00
C ASN A 167 -4.49 -24.59 9.53
N GLY A 168 -4.14 -25.42 10.52
CA GLY A 168 -2.77 -25.52 11.03
C GLY A 168 -2.32 -24.26 11.78
N PRO A 169 -1.02 -23.92 11.73
CA PRO A 169 -0.44 -22.82 12.51
C PRO A 169 -1.09 -21.45 12.27
N MET A 170 -1.72 -21.23 11.11
CA MET A 170 -2.34 -19.95 10.76
C MET A 170 -3.78 -19.80 11.28
N ALA A 171 -4.43 -20.90 11.69
CA ALA A 171 -5.83 -20.89 12.11
C ALA A 171 -6.14 -19.88 13.24
N PRO A 172 -5.32 -19.73 14.30
CA PRO A 172 -5.57 -18.75 15.36
C PRO A 172 -5.54 -17.29 14.89
N TYR A 173 -4.86 -17.01 13.77
CA TYR A 173 -4.70 -15.66 13.23
C TYR A 173 -5.75 -15.33 12.16
N TYR A 174 -6.51 -16.32 11.71
CA TYR A 174 -7.56 -16.10 10.71
C TYR A 174 -8.75 -15.32 11.26
N ASP A 175 -9.15 -15.54 12.50
CA ASP A 175 -10.26 -14.79 13.10
C ASP A 175 -9.99 -13.28 13.17
N PRO A 176 -8.80 -12.81 13.60
CA PRO A 176 -8.40 -11.41 13.44
C PRO A 176 -8.55 -10.88 12.02
N VAL A 177 -8.08 -11.63 11.01
CA VAL A 177 -8.15 -11.26 9.58
C VAL A 177 -9.61 -11.14 9.14
N ARG A 178 -10.42 -12.17 9.40
CA ARG A 178 -11.84 -12.21 9.07
C ARG A 178 -12.62 -11.09 9.77
N ASN A 179 -12.30 -10.78 11.02
CA ASN A 179 -13.00 -9.72 11.75
C ASN A 179 -12.54 -8.31 11.36
N ALA A 180 -11.45 -8.21 10.59
CA ALA A 180 -10.97 -6.96 10.02
C ALA A 180 -11.52 -6.70 8.60
N ALA A 181 -12.22 -7.67 7.99
CA ALA A 181 -12.75 -7.57 6.64
C ALA A 181 -14.13 -8.25 6.45
N PRO A 182 -15.12 -7.53 5.91
CA PRO A 182 -15.24 -6.09 5.93
C PRO A 182 -15.89 -5.72 7.31
N PRO A 183 -15.75 -4.50 7.86
CA PRO A 183 -16.45 -4.12 9.10
C PRO A 183 -17.95 -4.48 9.06
N ARG A 184 -18.60 -4.74 10.21
CA ARG A 184 -20.01 -5.22 10.23
C ARG A 184 -21.01 -4.30 9.49
N ASP A 185 -20.63 -3.06 9.17
CA ASP A 185 -21.42 -2.06 8.48
C ASP A 185 -20.91 -1.69 7.07
N VAL A 186 -20.33 -2.63 6.32
CA VAL A 186 -19.70 -2.30 5.02
C VAL A 186 -20.67 -1.83 3.96
N ALA A 187 -21.93 -2.25 4.00
CA ALA A 187 -22.96 -1.62 3.17
C ALA A 187 -23.20 -0.15 3.57
N ALA A 188 -22.97 0.24 4.82
CA ALA A 188 -23.03 1.65 5.24
C ALA A 188 -21.74 2.42 4.91
N LEU A 189 -20.58 1.75 4.92
CA LEU A 189 -19.29 2.36 4.55
C LEU A 189 -19.15 2.55 3.04
N ILE A 190 -19.54 1.54 2.25
CA ILE A 190 -19.53 1.56 0.78
C ILE A 190 -20.73 2.36 0.26
N GLY A 191 -21.87 2.34 0.98
CA GLY A 191 -23.05 3.07 0.57
C GLY A 191 -23.61 2.58 -0.77
N ASP A 192 -23.77 3.51 -1.70
CA ASP A 192 -24.25 3.24 -3.07
C ASP A 192 -23.11 3.31 -4.11
N GLU A 193 -21.85 3.29 -3.65
CA GLU A 193 -20.70 3.32 -4.53
C GLU A 193 -20.65 2.07 -5.44
N PRO A 194 -20.19 2.22 -6.69
CA PRO A 194 -19.95 1.10 -7.58
C PRO A 194 -18.90 0.11 -7.03
N LEU A 195 -19.07 -1.16 -7.40
CA LEU A 195 -18.12 -2.23 -7.10
C LEU A 195 -17.79 -2.99 -8.37
N ASN A 196 -16.51 -3.00 -8.74
CA ASN A 196 -16.01 -3.49 -10.02
C ASN A 196 -16.77 -2.88 -11.21
N GLY A 197 -17.04 -1.57 -11.15
CA GLY A 197 -17.72 -0.81 -12.19
C GLY A 197 -19.22 -1.11 -12.28
N GLN A 198 -19.77 -1.95 -11.40
CA GLN A 198 -21.20 -2.22 -11.33
C GLN A 198 -21.85 -1.36 -10.24
N PRO A 199 -22.89 -0.58 -10.56
CA PRO A 199 -23.62 0.17 -9.56
C PRO A 199 -24.30 -0.78 -8.57
N ARG A 200 -24.66 -0.26 -7.40
CA ARG A 200 -25.50 -1.01 -6.46
C ARG A 200 -26.87 -1.29 -7.09
N PRO A 201 -27.31 -2.56 -7.18
CA PRO A 201 -28.62 -2.89 -7.74
C PRO A 201 -29.77 -2.27 -6.93
N ALA A 202 -30.79 -1.76 -7.63
CA ALA A 202 -31.99 -1.21 -7.05
C ALA A 202 -33.06 -2.28 -6.80
N VAL A 203 -34.07 -1.95 -5.99
CA VAL A 203 -35.22 -2.83 -5.77
C VAL A 203 -35.99 -2.98 -7.08
N GLY A 204 -36.25 -4.23 -7.49
CA GLY A 204 -36.96 -4.54 -8.73
C GLY A 204 -36.05 -4.78 -9.94
N ASP A 205 -34.75 -4.49 -9.85
CA ASP A 205 -33.79 -4.85 -10.89
C ASP A 205 -33.73 -6.39 -11.03
N PRO A 206 -33.50 -6.94 -12.24
CA PRO A 206 -33.27 -8.38 -12.40
C PRO A 206 -32.09 -8.87 -11.53
N ASP A 207 -32.24 -10.05 -10.91
CA ASP A 207 -31.13 -10.71 -10.21
C ASP A 207 -30.25 -11.42 -11.25
N PRO A 208 -29.00 -10.99 -11.48
CA PRO A 208 -28.14 -11.59 -12.50
C PRO A 208 -27.75 -13.03 -12.17
N ALA A 209 -27.81 -13.44 -10.90
CA ALA A 209 -27.46 -14.80 -10.51
C ALA A 209 -28.63 -15.77 -10.72
N PHE A 210 -29.89 -15.31 -10.68
CA PHE A 210 -31.07 -16.17 -10.71
C PHE A 210 -32.11 -15.70 -11.73
N PRO A 211 -32.20 -16.33 -12.91
CA PRO A 211 -33.12 -15.94 -13.97
C PRO A 211 -34.57 -15.88 -13.49
N GLY A 212 -35.26 -14.78 -13.83
CA GLY A 212 -36.66 -14.55 -13.47
C GLY A 212 -36.90 -14.05 -12.05
N LEU A 213 -35.85 -13.93 -11.23
CA LEU A 213 -35.91 -13.23 -9.94
C LEU A 213 -35.52 -11.77 -10.08
N VAL A 214 -35.93 -10.98 -9.10
CA VAL A 214 -35.57 -9.57 -8.98
C VAL A 214 -35.00 -9.28 -7.59
N ILE A 215 -34.17 -8.24 -7.52
CA ILE A 215 -33.61 -7.72 -6.28
C ILE A 215 -34.74 -7.28 -5.36
N GLN A 216 -34.85 -7.97 -4.23
CA GLN A 216 -35.84 -7.68 -3.20
C GLN A 216 -35.44 -6.44 -2.40
N GLY A 217 -36.42 -5.79 -1.77
CA GLY A 217 -36.20 -4.66 -0.88
C GLY A 217 -36.68 -4.92 0.55
N ARG A 218 -36.07 -4.22 1.51
CA ARG A 218 -36.58 -4.09 2.88
C ARG A 218 -36.53 -2.63 3.30
N ASN A 219 -37.66 -2.08 3.75
CA ASN A 219 -37.78 -0.67 4.16
C ASN A 219 -37.31 0.32 3.07
N GLY A 220 -37.64 0.05 1.81
CA GLY A 220 -37.25 0.90 0.68
C GLY A 220 -35.78 0.81 0.28
N LYS A 221 -34.98 -0.07 0.89
CA LYS A 221 -33.58 -0.30 0.53
C LYS A 221 -33.40 -1.65 -0.16
N PRO A 222 -32.54 -1.74 -1.20
CA PRO A 222 -32.24 -3.01 -1.87
C PRO A 222 -31.55 -3.98 -0.91
N ASN A 223 -32.03 -5.24 -0.91
CA ASN A 223 -31.47 -6.33 -0.13
C ASN A 223 -30.28 -6.97 -0.87
N VAL A 224 -29.26 -6.13 -1.06
CA VAL A 224 -27.96 -6.49 -1.64
C VAL A 224 -26.86 -6.24 -0.62
N SER A 225 -25.77 -6.98 -0.74
CA SER A 225 -24.61 -6.83 0.14
C SER A 225 -23.32 -6.89 -0.67
N PRO A 226 -22.30 -6.11 -0.28
CA PRO A 226 -20.97 -6.27 -0.83
C PRO A 226 -20.41 -7.60 -0.35
N ASP A 227 -19.87 -8.40 -1.27
CA ASP A 227 -19.24 -9.68 -0.98
C ASP A 227 -17.88 -9.80 -1.67
N HIS A 228 -16.99 -10.60 -1.07
CA HIS A 228 -15.68 -10.85 -1.63
C HIS A 228 -15.75 -11.79 -2.84
N ILE A 229 -15.23 -11.39 -3.99
CA ILE A 229 -15.10 -12.24 -5.18
C ILE A 229 -14.23 -13.46 -4.86
N VAL A 230 -13.04 -13.22 -4.31
CA VAL A 230 -12.14 -14.21 -3.73
C VAL A 230 -12.34 -14.22 -2.20
N PRO A 231 -12.83 -15.32 -1.60
CA PRO A 231 -13.07 -15.37 -0.17
C PRO A 231 -11.81 -15.12 0.66
N LEU A 232 -11.95 -14.47 1.81
CA LEU A 232 -10.82 -14.22 2.73
C LEU A 232 -10.10 -15.49 3.17
N SER A 233 -10.83 -16.60 3.34
CA SER A 233 -10.23 -17.89 3.66
C SER A 233 -9.38 -18.43 2.52
N GLU A 234 -9.73 -18.14 1.27
CA GLU A 234 -8.91 -18.48 0.11
C GLU A 234 -7.63 -17.66 0.08
N ILE A 235 -7.74 -16.34 0.24
CA ILE A 235 -6.59 -15.42 0.32
C ILE A 235 -5.60 -15.92 1.37
N ALA A 236 -6.10 -16.13 2.59
CA ALA A 236 -5.29 -16.53 3.73
C ALA A 236 -4.77 -17.98 3.65
N ALA A 237 -5.47 -18.88 2.96
CA ALA A 237 -5.03 -20.26 2.82
C ALA A 237 -4.08 -20.50 1.64
N THR A 238 -4.11 -19.65 0.60
CA THR A 238 -3.50 -19.99 -0.70
C THR A 238 -2.55 -18.95 -1.25
N MET A 239 -2.69 -17.66 -0.92
CA MET A 239 -1.88 -16.64 -1.54
C MET A 239 -0.48 -16.63 -0.92
N PRO A 240 0.57 -16.97 -1.69
CA PRO A 240 1.94 -16.84 -1.21
C PRO A 240 2.20 -15.40 -0.78
N GLY A 241 2.97 -15.20 0.28
CA GLY A 241 3.33 -13.86 0.72
C GLY A 241 2.32 -13.16 1.65
N PHE A 242 1.06 -13.59 1.67
CA PHE A 242 0.01 -12.89 2.43
C PHE A 242 0.34 -12.76 3.93
N TRP A 243 0.83 -13.83 4.55
CA TRP A 243 1.19 -13.83 5.98
C TRP A 243 2.54 -13.17 6.27
N GLN A 244 3.35 -12.93 5.24
CA GLN A 244 4.60 -12.17 5.32
C GLN A 244 4.37 -10.66 5.23
N LEU A 245 3.16 -10.23 4.85
CA LEU A 245 2.81 -8.82 4.85
C LEU A 245 2.81 -8.23 6.27
N ASN A 246 3.12 -6.94 6.34
CA ASN A 246 2.90 -6.14 7.53
C ASN A 246 1.38 -5.93 7.75
N PRO A 247 0.95 -5.58 8.96
CA PRO A 247 -0.48 -5.43 9.28
C PRO A 247 -1.24 -4.45 8.38
N ARG A 248 -0.63 -3.32 7.97
CA ARG A 248 -1.26 -2.36 7.06
C ARG A 248 -1.51 -2.99 5.69
N ASN A 249 -0.52 -3.67 5.13
CA ASN A 249 -0.61 -4.29 3.81
C ASN A 249 -1.60 -5.45 3.80
N MET A 250 -1.65 -6.26 4.86
CA MET A 250 -2.70 -7.26 5.04
C MET A 250 -4.10 -6.64 5.01
N LEU A 251 -4.32 -5.53 5.74
CA LEU A 251 -5.60 -4.80 5.76
C LEU A 251 -6.00 -4.28 4.37
N LEU A 252 -5.04 -3.77 3.60
CA LEU A 252 -5.27 -3.32 2.23
C LEU A 252 -5.70 -4.46 1.31
N ILE A 253 -5.08 -5.64 1.41
CA ILE A 253 -5.44 -6.81 0.58
C ILE A 253 -6.83 -7.34 0.92
N ILE A 254 -7.15 -7.53 2.20
CA ILE A 254 -8.44 -8.12 2.59
C ILE A 254 -9.63 -7.16 2.39
N ASN A 255 -9.36 -5.87 2.31
CA ASN A 255 -10.35 -4.84 1.99
C ASN A 255 -10.12 -4.21 0.60
N ALA A 256 -9.40 -4.89 -0.28
CA ALA A 256 -9.11 -4.37 -1.61
C ALA A 256 -10.41 -4.18 -2.43
N PRO A 257 -10.72 -2.96 -2.91
CA PRO A 257 -11.93 -2.70 -3.70
C PRO A 257 -12.13 -3.62 -4.90
N VAL A 258 -11.04 -3.98 -5.60
CA VAL A 258 -11.05 -4.96 -6.69
C VAL A 258 -11.69 -6.30 -6.31
N ASN A 259 -11.65 -6.67 -5.03
CA ASN A 259 -12.17 -7.94 -4.56
C ASN A 259 -13.63 -7.87 -4.10
N TYR A 260 -14.35 -6.77 -4.33
CA TYR A 260 -15.76 -6.66 -3.92
C TYR A 260 -16.71 -6.66 -5.11
N GLN A 261 -17.89 -7.24 -4.91
CA GLN A 261 -19.01 -7.13 -5.84
C GLN A 261 -20.32 -7.02 -5.09
N TRP A 262 -21.33 -6.42 -5.73
CA TRP A 262 -22.70 -6.45 -5.24
C TRP A 262 -23.34 -7.80 -5.53
N LEU A 263 -23.81 -8.48 -4.48
CA LEU A 263 -24.64 -9.69 -4.61
C LEU A 263 -26.02 -9.45 -3.99
N SER A 264 -27.05 -10.05 -4.61
CA SER A 264 -28.34 -10.19 -3.96
C SER A 264 -28.19 -11.02 -2.69
N TRP A 265 -29.07 -10.81 -1.71
CA TRP A 265 -29.06 -11.60 -0.49
C TRP A 265 -29.11 -13.11 -0.78
N LEU A 266 -29.93 -13.54 -1.75
CA LEU A 266 -30.05 -14.94 -2.14
C LEU A 266 -28.75 -15.49 -2.74
N ALA A 267 -28.11 -14.72 -3.64
CA ALA A 267 -26.84 -15.11 -4.25
C ALA A 267 -25.75 -15.23 -3.20
N ASN A 268 -25.65 -14.25 -2.30
CA ASN A 268 -24.68 -14.25 -1.22
C ASN A 268 -24.90 -15.43 -0.26
N GLN A 269 -26.15 -15.70 0.13
CA GLN A 269 -26.46 -16.82 1.03
C GLN A 269 -26.21 -18.19 0.39
N SER A 270 -26.38 -18.30 -0.93
CA SER A 270 -26.14 -19.51 -1.71
C SER A 270 -24.64 -19.78 -1.88
N LYS A 271 -23.86 -18.73 -2.19
CA LYS A 271 -22.41 -18.80 -2.38
C LYS A 271 -21.66 -19.07 -1.08
N GLN A 272 -21.91 -18.29 -0.02
CA GLN A 272 -21.14 -18.36 1.23
C GLN A 272 -19.61 -18.28 0.94
N ASN A 273 -18.81 -19.16 1.53
CA ASN A 273 -17.37 -19.30 1.25
C ASN A 273 -17.06 -20.36 0.19
N ARG A 274 -18.04 -20.73 -0.64
CA ARG A 274 -17.90 -21.74 -1.71
C ARG A 274 -17.80 -21.07 -3.08
N PRO A 275 -17.23 -21.77 -4.08
CA PRO A 275 -17.24 -21.28 -5.45
C PRO A 275 -18.67 -21.22 -6.00
N VAL A 276 -18.92 -20.25 -6.88
CA VAL A 276 -20.22 -20.04 -7.55
C VAL A 276 -20.70 -21.26 -8.34
N THR A 277 -19.79 -22.14 -8.76
CA THR A 277 -20.10 -23.41 -9.43
C THR A 277 -20.90 -24.39 -8.58
N THR A 278 -20.97 -24.16 -7.25
CA THR A 278 -21.76 -24.99 -6.33
C THR A 278 -23.16 -24.43 -6.08
N MET A 279 -23.50 -23.27 -6.64
CA MET A 279 -24.83 -22.67 -6.51
C MET A 279 -25.82 -23.40 -7.42
N SER A 280 -26.89 -23.93 -6.82
CA SER A 280 -27.98 -24.54 -7.58
C SER A 280 -28.82 -23.45 -8.26
N GLN A 281 -29.27 -23.71 -9.50
CA GLN A 281 -30.15 -22.81 -10.27
C GLN A 281 -29.54 -21.45 -10.64
N ALA A 282 -28.23 -21.25 -10.42
CA ALA A 282 -27.56 -20.06 -10.89
C ALA A 282 -27.54 -20.02 -12.43
N ASP A 283 -27.66 -18.83 -13.01
CA ASP A 283 -27.52 -18.64 -14.46
C ASP A 283 -26.14 -19.14 -14.93
N PRO A 284 -26.06 -20.10 -15.86
CA PRO A 284 -24.79 -20.60 -16.37
C PRO A 284 -23.89 -19.51 -16.95
N ALA A 285 -24.45 -18.48 -17.61
CA ALA A 285 -23.67 -17.37 -18.16
C ALA A 285 -23.05 -16.54 -17.04
N TRP A 286 -23.85 -16.18 -16.03
CA TRP A 286 -23.37 -15.48 -14.84
C TRP A 286 -22.28 -16.27 -14.11
N VAL A 287 -22.43 -17.60 -13.99
CA VAL A 287 -21.40 -18.46 -13.38
C VAL A 287 -20.07 -18.36 -14.14
N GLN A 288 -20.09 -18.34 -15.48
CA GLN A 288 -18.86 -18.16 -16.28
C GLN A 288 -18.25 -16.77 -16.07
N ASP A 289 -19.06 -15.72 -16.07
CA ASP A 289 -18.59 -14.35 -15.82
C ASP A 289 -17.95 -14.23 -14.43
N GLN A 290 -18.53 -14.87 -13.42
CA GLN A 290 -17.98 -14.91 -12.06
C GLN A 290 -16.65 -15.68 -11.96
N LEU A 291 -16.49 -16.77 -12.73
CA LEU A 291 -15.22 -17.50 -12.80
C LEU A 291 -14.13 -16.65 -13.44
N ALA A 292 -14.45 -15.96 -14.55
CA ALA A 292 -13.53 -15.06 -15.21
C ALA A 292 -13.15 -13.87 -14.32
N LEU A 293 -14.13 -13.24 -13.66
CA LEU A 293 -13.91 -12.16 -12.71
C LEU A 293 -13.02 -12.63 -11.55
N ARG A 294 -13.30 -13.81 -10.98
CA ARG A 294 -12.48 -14.39 -9.91
C ARG A 294 -11.02 -14.56 -10.32
N GLU A 295 -10.74 -15.09 -11.50
CA GLU A 295 -9.36 -15.30 -11.96
C GLU A 295 -8.60 -13.98 -12.14
N GLN A 296 -9.29 -12.94 -12.67
CA GLN A 296 -8.73 -11.59 -12.77
C GLN A 296 -8.39 -11.02 -11.39
N VAL A 297 -9.31 -11.13 -10.44
CA VAL A 297 -9.09 -10.64 -9.07
C VAL A 297 -7.98 -11.42 -8.37
N LEU A 298 -7.93 -12.75 -8.51
CA LEU A 298 -6.83 -13.57 -7.97
C LEU A 298 -5.47 -13.11 -8.48
N THR A 299 -5.36 -12.86 -9.77
CA THR A 299 -4.14 -12.37 -10.40
C THR A 299 -3.72 -11.02 -9.82
N ARG A 300 -4.66 -10.08 -9.72
CA ARG A 300 -4.40 -8.74 -9.16
C ARG A 300 -4.00 -8.80 -7.68
N LEU A 301 -4.69 -9.59 -6.86
CA LEU A 301 -4.36 -9.72 -5.44
C LEU A 301 -2.97 -10.33 -5.22
N ARG A 302 -2.57 -11.34 -6.02
CA ARG A 302 -1.21 -11.90 -5.98
C ARG A 302 -0.16 -10.85 -6.35
N GLN A 303 -0.37 -10.14 -7.46
CA GLN A 303 0.51 -9.05 -7.88
C GLN A 303 0.64 -7.96 -6.81
N ALA A 304 -0.46 -7.59 -6.16
CA ALA A 304 -0.45 -6.61 -5.08
C ALA A 304 0.36 -7.10 -3.87
N ILE A 305 0.24 -8.38 -3.48
CA ILE A 305 1.04 -8.97 -2.41
C ILE A 305 2.53 -8.92 -2.77
N ASP A 306 2.91 -9.29 -3.99
CA ASP A 306 4.31 -9.26 -4.45
C ASP A 306 4.89 -7.85 -4.40
N LEU A 307 4.16 -6.86 -4.92
CA LEU A 307 4.55 -5.44 -4.86
C LEU A 307 4.69 -4.93 -3.41
N MET A 308 3.75 -5.31 -2.53
CA MET A 308 3.79 -4.94 -1.11
C MET A 308 4.96 -5.59 -0.37
N LEU A 309 5.34 -6.81 -0.73
CA LEU A 309 6.53 -7.47 -0.18
C LEU A 309 7.82 -6.82 -0.68
N GLN A 310 7.89 -6.49 -1.97
CA GLN A 310 9.01 -5.73 -2.53
C GLN A 310 9.16 -4.37 -1.82
N GLN A 311 8.04 -3.67 -1.63
CA GLN A 311 8.00 -2.42 -0.87
C GLN A 311 8.53 -2.64 0.56
N GLN A 312 8.07 -3.68 1.27
CA GLN A 312 8.56 -4.00 2.62
C GLN A 312 10.05 -4.34 2.69
N GLN A 313 10.60 -5.02 1.69
CA GLN A 313 12.02 -5.37 1.65
C GLN A 313 12.90 -4.13 1.43
N ALA A 314 12.46 -3.23 0.56
CA ALA A 314 13.11 -1.93 0.37
C ALA A 314 13.11 -1.06 1.64
N ALA A 315 12.20 -1.31 2.59
CA ALA A 315 12.11 -0.61 3.87
C ALA A 315 13.13 -1.07 4.93
N GLY A 316 13.57 -2.33 4.83
CA GLY A 316 14.27 -3.05 5.91
C GLY A 316 15.72 -3.39 5.62
N GLY A 317 16.25 -3.01 4.45
CA GLY A 317 17.68 -2.99 4.13
C GLY A 317 18.25 -1.61 4.34
#